data_AF-A0A7C3XTA7-F1
#
_entry.id   AF-A0A7C3XTA7-F1
#
_cell.length_a   1.000
_cell.length_b   1.000
_cell.length_c   1.000
_cell.angle_alpha   90.00
_cell.angle_beta   90.00
_cell.angle_gamma   90.00
#
_symmetry.space_group_name_H-M   'P 1'
#
loop_
_entity.id
_entity.type
_entity.pdbx_description
1 polymer ?
#
loop_
_entity_poly.entity_id
_entity_poly.type
_entity_poly.pdbx_seq_one_letter_code
_entity_poly.pdbx_strand_id
1 'polypeptide(L)'
;MSNLEGKLINTFNKLYKREIYSVFNEIGANSSDEVSLDKVKPDRRELDKIIMGEILGLTEDEQLEVYKAVIDLVKSRIEKAKSIPKKHKKVKGLDVEALVNDVINEVGKLKRFPEDFISFEGIKCKEISIPKGRAEVGLDLYGSYVEIEKEKIRCDSPYEARYIQYSSLNGKTVVKIPEDESLILKAVSEYRPILEEALKRIDEYLESTIPDNKIRNKVKDDVWLRITGQK
;
A
#
# COMPACT_ATOMS: atom_id res chain seq x y z
N MET A 1 37.59 35.45 -17.77
CA MET A 1 36.17 35.11 -17.95
C MET A 1 35.40 36.41 -18.12
N SER A 2 34.57 36.53 -19.15
CA SER A 2 33.85 37.77 -19.44
C SER A 2 32.94 38.13 -18.26
N ASN A 3 32.82 39.42 -17.93
CA ASN A 3 31.97 39.92 -16.83
C ASN A 3 30.52 39.40 -16.95
N LEU A 4 30.07 39.09 -18.16
CA LEU A 4 28.74 38.56 -18.45
C LEU A 4 28.58 37.08 -18.05
N GLU A 5 29.56 36.24 -18.36
CA GLU A 5 29.55 34.81 -18.05
C GLU A 5 29.54 34.57 -16.53
N GLY A 6 30.35 35.33 -15.79
CA GLY A 6 30.35 35.27 -14.32
C GLY A 6 29.01 35.68 -13.71
N LYS A 7 28.34 36.70 -14.27
CA LYS A 7 27.00 37.12 -13.84
C LYS A 7 25.95 36.05 -14.13
N LEU A 8 25.95 35.47 -15.33
CA LEU A 8 25.03 34.40 -15.72
C LEU A 8 25.14 33.19 -14.78
N ILE A 9 26.36 32.72 -14.53
CA ILE A 9 26.61 31.60 -13.63
C ILE A 9 26.10 31.91 -12.21
N ASN A 10 26.35 33.11 -11.70
CA ASN A 10 25.85 33.50 -10.37
C ASN A 10 24.32 33.56 -10.30
N THR A 11 23.67 34.12 -11.31
CA THR A 11 22.20 34.18 -11.37
C THR A 11 21.60 32.78 -11.47
N PHE A 12 22.15 31.92 -12.32
CA PHE A 12 21.73 30.53 -12.45
C PHE A 12 21.90 29.76 -11.13
N ASN A 13 23.04 29.92 -10.44
CA ASN A 13 23.27 29.28 -9.14
C ASN A 13 22.29 29.73 -8.06
N LYS A 14 21.88 31.01 -8.07
CA LYS A 14 20.85 31.52 -7.15
C LYS A 14 19.48 30.91 -7.46
N LEU A 15 19.11 30.84 -8.73
CA LEU A 15 17.85 30.24 -9.18
C LEU A 15 17.80 28.74 -8.89
N TYR A 16 18.90 28.03 -9.13
CA TYR A 16 19.03 26.59 -8.86
C TYR A 16 18.89 26.26 -7.37
N LYS A 17 19.42 27.10 -6.47
CA LYS A 17 19.35 26.91 -5.02
C LYS A 17 18.01 27.35 -4.42
N ARG A 18 17.11 27.94 -5.21
CA ARG A 18 15.83 28.43 -4.73
C ARG A 18 14.91 27.25 -4.43
N GLU A 19 14.52 27.09 -3.17
CA GLU A 19 13.48 26.12 -2.78
C GLU A 19 12.11 26.53 -3.36
N ILE A 20 11.44 25.59 -4.01
CA ILE A 20 10.11 25.74 -4.60
C ILE A 20 9.10 25.16 -3.62
N TYR A 21 8.10 25.96 -3.23
CA TYR A 21 7.09 25.54 -2.26
C TYR A 21 5.72 25.35 -2.93
N SER A 22 4.74 24.93 -2.13
CA SER A 22 3.34 24.86 -2.58
C SER A 22 2.84 26.23 -3.02
N VAL A 23 1.82 26.25 -3.88
CA VAL A 23 1.17 27.49 -4.33
C VAL A 23 0.68 28.34 -3.16
N PHE A 24 0.18 27.70 -2.09
CA PHE A 24 -0.24 28.38 -0.86
C PHE A 24 0.92 29.14 -0.18
N ASN A 25 2.12 28.54 -0.14
CA ASN A 25 3.30 29.16 0.47
C ASN A 25 3.97 30.19 -0.46
N GLU A 26 3.87 30.00 -1.78
CA GLU A 26 4.40 30.97 -2.75
C GLU A 26 3.59 32.27 -2.77
N ILE A 27 2.26 32.15 -2.66
CA ILE A 27 1.33 33.28 -2.60
C ILE A 27 1.18 33.83 -1.17
N GLY A 28 1.38 32.98 -0.15
CA GLY A 28 1.28 33.36 1.26
C GLY A 28 -0.16 33.36 1.81
N ALA A 29 -1.04 32.50 1.28
CA ALA A 29 -2.46 32.43 1.66
C ALA A 29 -3.01 31.00 1.55
N ASN A 30 -3.96 30.64 2.43
CA ASN A 30 -4.66 29.33 2.41
C ASN A 30 -6.14 29.43 2.01
N SER A 31 -6.65 30.64 1.78
CA SER A 31 -7.96 30.98 1.25
C SER A 31 -7.85 32.20 0.34
N SER A 32 -8.80 32.39 -0.57
CA SER A 32 -8.85 33.58 -1.43
C SER A 32 -8.97 34.89 -0.63
N ASP A 33 -9.67 34.88 0.49
CA ASP A 33 -9.85 36.07 1.34
C ASP A 33 -8.54 36.55 2.00
N GLU A 34 -7.55 35.68 2.16
CA GLU A 34 -6.27 35.99 2.81
C GLU A 34 -5.21 36.53 1.84
N VAL A 35 -5.46 36.44 0.53
CA VAL A 35 -4.51 36.79 -0.53
C VAL A 35 -4.23 38.28 -0.52
N SER A 36 -2.95 38.62 -0.54
CA SER A 36 -2.48 40.00 -0.67
C SER A 36 -1.15 40.06 -1.41
N LEU A 37 -0.93 41.09 -2.22
CA LEU A 37 0.24 41.20 -3.09
C LEU A 37 1.56 41.33 -2.30
N ASP A 38 1.52 41.85 -1.07
CA ASP A 38 2.68 41.97 -0.17
C ASP A 38 3.13 40.64 0.43
N LYS A 39 2.24 39.65 0.49
CA LYS A 39 2.53 38.31 1.03
C LYS A 39 3.15 37.38 -0.02
N VAL A 40 2.96 37.69 -1.31
CA VAL A 40 3.57 36.93 -2.40
C VAL A 40 5.08 37.07 -2.31
N LYS A 41 5.80 35.95 -2.45
CA LYS A 41 7.26 35.97 -2.39
C LYS A 41 7.84 36.96 -3.40
N PRO A 42 8.87 37.73 -3.01
CA PRO A 42 9.32 38.89 -3.77
C PRO A 42 9.83 38.53 -5.17
N ASP A 43 10.59 37.43 -5.28
CA ASP A 43 11.11 36.95 -6.55
C ASP A 43 10.00 36.42 -7.47
N ARG A 44 8.98 35.78 -6.90
CA ARG A 44 7.79 35.37 -7.66
C ARG A 44 6.98 36.58 -8.13
N ARG A 45 6.77 37.57 -7.25
CA ARG A 45 6.05 38.80 -7.57
C ARG A 45 6.75 39.59 -8.67
N GLU A 46 8.08 39.65 -8.66
CA GLU A 46 8.87 40.27 -9.72
C GLU A 46 8.62 39.62 -11.08
N LEU A 47 8.69 38.28 -11.15
CA LEU A 47 8.36 37.54 -12.36
C LEU A 47 6.91 37.77 -12.80
N ASP A 48 5.96 37.65 -11.88
CA ASP A 48 4.54 37.77 -12.18
C ASP A 48 4.18 39.21 -12.63
N LYS A 49 4.87 40.25 -12.15
CA LYS A 49 4.68 41.63 -12.66
C LYS A 49 5.08 41.75 -14.13
N ILE A 50 6.17 41.10 -14.54
CA ILE A 50 6.59 41.08 -15.95
C ILE A 50 5.58 40.31 -16.78
N ILE A 51 5.21 39.09 -16.36
CA ILE A 51 4.30 38.24 -17.13
C ILE A 51 2.87 38.80 -17.16
N MET A 52 2.30 39.08 -16.00
CA MET A 52 0.89 39.52 -15.89
C MET A 52 0.74 41.00 -16.23
N GLY A 53 1.65 41.86 -15.76
CA GLY A 53 1.58 43.30 -15.98
C GLY A 53 2.10 43.71 -17.35
N GLU A 54 3.40 43.49 -17.61
CA GLU A 54 4.04 44.03 -18.83
C GLU A 54 3.62 43.29 -20.11
N ILE A 55 3.53 41.95 -20.06
CA ILE A 55 3.21 41.14 -21.24
C ILE A 55 1.70 41.02 -21.45
N LEU A 56 0.94 40.72 -20.39
CA LEU A 56 -0.51 40.48 -20.49
C LEU A 56 -1.36 41.74 -20.23
N GLY A 57 -0.77 42.82 -19.72
CA GLY A 57 -1.47 44.10 -19.52
C GLY A 57 -2.42 44.13 -18.30
N LEU A 58 -2.27 43.22 -17.35
CA LEU A 58 -3.13 43.14 -16.16
C LEU A 58 -2.73 44.18 -15.12
N THR A 59 -3.73 44.88 -14.58
CA THR A 59 -3.59 45.80 -13.43
C THR A 59 -3.27 45.04 -12.14
N GLU A 60 -2.81 45.75 -11.10
CA GLU A 60 -2.52 45.10 -9.80
C GLU A 60 -3.75 44.44 -9.17
N ASP A 61 -4.93 45.04 -9.34
CA ASP A 61 -6.20 44.48 -8.88
C ASP A 61 -6.55 43.20 -9.63
N GLU A 62 -6.39 43.17 -10.95
CA GLU A 62 -6.61 41.96 -11.74
C GLU A 62 -5.60 40.85 -11.40
N GLN A 63 -4.35 41.21 -11.11
CA GLN A 63 -3.34 40.26 -10.65
C GLN A 63 -3.72 39.67 -9.29
N LEU A 64 -4.28 40.48 -8.38
CA LEU A 64 -4.79 39.99 -7.10
C LEU A 64 -5.91 38.97 -7.31
N GLU A 65 -6.85 39.25 -8.21
CA GLU A 65 -7.94 38.32 -8.56
C GLU A 65 -7.43 37.02 -9.19
N VAL A 66 -6.36 37.08 -10.00
CA VAL A 66 -5.70 35.87 -10.52
C VAL A 66 -5.17 35.01 -9.37
N TYR A 67 -4.48 35.60 -8.39
CA TYR A 67 -3.99 34.83 -7.24
C TYR A 67 -5.13 34.20 -6.43
N LYS A 68 -6.22 34.93 -6.18
CA LYS A 68 -7.42 34.40 -5.50
C LYS A 68 -8.00 33.21 -6.25
N ALA A 69 -8.21 33.35 -7.55
CA ALA A 69 -8.75 32.30 -8.40
C ALA A 69 -7.87 31.04 -8.42
N VAL A 70 -6.54 31.22 -8.43
CA VAL A 70 -5.59 30.09 -8.36
C VAL A 70 -5.69 29.36 -7.02
N ILE A 71 -5.74 30.09 -5.90
CA ILE A 71 -5.87 29.50 -4.56
C ILE A 71 -7.16 28.68 -4.45
N ASP A 72 -8.30 29.24 -4.88
CA ASP A 72 -9.58 28.55 -4.84
C ASP A 72 -9.63 27.34 -5.76
N LEU A 73 -9.04 27.43 -6.95
CA LEU A 73 -8.94 26.30 -7.88
C LEU A 73 -8.12 25.16 -7.29
N VAL A 74 -6.97 25.46 -6.69
CA VAL A 74 -6.11 24.42 -6.09
C VAL A 74 -6.79 23.82 -4.86
N LYS A 75 -7.37 24.65 -3.99
CA LYS A 75 -8.08 24.20 -2.79
C LYS A 75 -9.28 23.32 -3.12
N SER A 76 -10.14 23.74 -4.05
CA SER A 76 -11.30 22.95 -4.48
C SER A 76 -10.89 21.59 -5.07
N ARG A 77 -9.78 21.53 -5.82
CA ARG A 77 -9.24 20.25 -6.33
C ARG A 77 -8.75 19.33 -5.21
N ILE A 78 -8.06 19.88 -4.21
CA ILE A 78 -7.59 19.12 -3.04
C ILE A 78 -8.76 18.63 -2.20
N GLU A 79 -9.75 19.48 -1.94
CA GLU A 79 -10.96 19.12 -1.19
C GLU A 79 -11.78 18.07 -1.96
N LYS A 80 -11.91 18.21 -3.28
CA LYS A 80 -12.54 17.19 -4.12
C LYS A 80 -11.78 15.87 -4.08
N ALA A 81 -10.45 15.90 -4.10
CA ALA A 81 -9.64 14.69 -3.95
C ALA A 81 -9.83 14.02 -2.57
N LYS A 82 -10.04 14.81 -1.51
CA LYS A 82 -10.37 14.30 -0.16
C LYS A 82 -11.82 13.79 -0.07
N SER A 83 -12.76 14.43 -0.77
CA SER A 83 -14.19 14.13 -0.72
C SER A 83 -14.61 13.03 -1.67
N ILE A 84 -13.78 12.67 -2.65
CA ILE A 84 -13.90 11.39 -3.34
C ILE A 84 -13.68 10.32 -2.28
N PRO A 85 -14.73 9.57 -1.85
CA PRO A 85 -14.50 8.42 -0.99
C PRO A 85 -13.48 7.54 -1.71
N LYS A 86 -12.40 7.15 -1.03
CA LYS A 86 -11.56 6.03 -1.47
C LYS A 86 -12.55 4.96 -1.92
N LYS A 87 -12.52 4.54 -3.19
CA LYS A 87 -13.53 3.63 -3.74
C LYS A 87 -13.57 2.34 -2.92
N HIS A 88 -14.36 2.31 -1.85
CA HIS A 88 -14.98 1.10 -1.35
C HIS A 88 -15.93 0.74 -2.49
N LYS A 89 -15.59 -0.30 -3.26
CA LYS A 89 -16.43 -0.78 -4.37
C LYS A 89 -17.76 -1.22 -3.75
N LYS A 90 -18.73 -0.31 -3.61
CA LYS A 90 -20.12 -0.66 -3.28
C LYS A 90 -20.67 -1.42 -4.48
N VAL A 91 -20.70 -2.75 -4.37
CA VAL A 91 -21.45 -3.60 -5.29
C VAL A 91 -22.79 -3.87 -4.61
N LYS A 92 -23.89 -3.40 -5.20
CA LYS A 92 -25.28 -3.66 -4.74
C LYS A 92 -25.52 -3.40 -3.24
N GLY A 93 -25.05 -2.27 -2.70
CA GLY A 93 -25.38 -1.86 -1.32
C GLY A 93 -24.67 -2.63 -0.20
N LEU A 94 -23.80 -3.58 -0.52
CA LEU A 94 -22.99 -4.31 0.47
C LEU A 94 -21.67 -3.57 0.71
N ASP A 95 -21.42 -3.17 1.94
CA ASP A 95 -20.12 -2.68 2.37
C ASP A 95 -19.20 -3.88 2.59
N VAL A 96 -18.44 -4.22 1.54
CA VAL A 96 -17.48 -5.33 1.55
C VAL A 96 -16.49 -5.21 2.70
N GLU A 97 -16.17 -4.00 3.16
CA GLU A 97 -15.21 -3.79 4.24
C GLU A 97 -15.83 -4.05 5.61
N ALA A 98 -17.09 -3.65 5.81
CA ALA A 98 -17.86 -4.02 7.01
C ALA A 98 -18.01 -5.54 7.11
N LEU A 99 -18.40 -6.21 6.02
CA LEU A 99 -18.50 -7.67 5.93
C LEU A 99 -17.18 -8.36 6.26
N VAL A 100 -16.07 -7.87 5.71
CA VAL A 100 -14.74 -8.42 5.99
C VAL A 100 -14.38 -8.24 7.47
N ASN A 101 -14.71 -7.11 8.08
CA ASN A 101 -14.46 -6.88 9.50
C ASN A 101 -15.36 -7.75 10.39
N ASP A 102 -16.62 -7.95 10.02
CA ASP A 102 -17.55 -8.84 10.72
C ASP A 102 -17.05 -10.30 10.69
N VAL A 103 -16.61 -10.77 9.52
CA VAL A 103 -15.97 -12.09 9.38
C VAL A 103 -14.70 -12.20 10.23
N ILE A 104 -13.85 -11.18 10.23
CA ILE A 104 -12.63 -11.18 11.06
C ILE A 104 -12.97 -11.22 12.55
N ASN A 105 -14.03 -10.53 12.99
CA ASN A 105 -14.49 -10.54 14.37
C ASN A 105 -15.06 -11.90 14.79
N GLU A 106 -15.78 -12.59 13.91
CA GLU A 106 -16.32 -13.93 14.19
C GLU A 106 -15.25 -15.04 14.17
N VAL A 107 -14.32 -15.00 13.21
CA VAL A 107 -13.28 -16.02 13.05
C VAL A 107 -12.15 -15.82 14.07
N GLY A 108 -11.92 -14.58 14.50
CA GLY A 108 -10.80 -14.23 15.36
C GLY A 108 -9.46 -14.23 14.61
N LYS A 109 -8.40 -13.81 15.29
CA LYS A 109 -7.05 -13.79 14.71
C LYS A 109 -6.46 -15.20 14.71
N LEU A 110 -6.07 -15.70 13.55
CA LEU A 110 -5.33 -16.97 13.43
C LEU A 110 -4.01 -16.89 14.20
N LYS A 111 -3.62 -18.01 14.82
CA LYS A 111 -2.27 -18.19 15.39
C LYS A 111 -1.22 -17.96 14.30
N ARG A 112 -0.11 -17.32 14.67
CA ARG A 112 1.00 -17.02 13.76
C ARG A 112 1.83 -18.27 13.52
N PHE A 113 1.97 -18.61 12.26
CA PHE A 113 2.86 -19.70 11.85
C PHE A 113 4.18 -19.13 11.29
N PRO A 114 5.34 -19.69 11.65
CA PRO A 114 5.55 -20.82 12.57
C PRO A 114 5.75 -20.45 14.05
N GLU A 115 5.80 -19.17 14.39
CA GLU A 115 6.27 -18.71 15.72
C GLU A 115 5.44 -19.21 16.91
N ASP A 116 4.13 -19.41 16.74
CA ASP A 116 3.27 -19.89 17.83
C ASP A 116 3.35 -21.42 18.02
N PHE A 117 4.06 -22.13 17.13
CA PHE A 117 4.12 -23.60 17.11
C PHE A 117 5.53 -24.14 17.33
N ILE A 118 6.58 -23.34 17.06
CA ILE A 118 7.98 -23.74 17.22
C ILE A 118 8.73 -22.69 18.03
N SER A 119 9.38 -23.13 19.12
CA SER A 119 10.42 -22.36 19.77
C SER A 119 11.74 -22.58 19.04
N PHE A 120 12.32 -21.52 18.49
CA PHE A 120 13.58 -21.60 17.73
C PHE A 120 14.84 -21.58 18.62
N GLU A 121 14.69 -21.61 19.95
CA GLU A 121 15.82 -21.59 20.89
C GLU A 121 16.65 -22.88 20.81
N GLY A 122 17.90 -22.76 20.39
CA GLY A 122 18.84 -23.89 20.33
C GLY A 122 18.64 -24.86 19.16
N ILE A 123 17.78 -24.52 18.19
CA ILE A 123 17.45 -25.39 17.05
C ILE A 123 18.21 -24.96 15.79
N LYS A 124 18.81 -25.93 15.09
CA LYS A 124 19.40 -25.68 13.77
C LYS A 124 18.29 -25.49 12.73
N CYS A 125 18.37 -24.39 12.00
CA CYS A 125 17.37 -24.02 11.00
C CYS A 125 18.05 -23.65 9.68
N LYS A 126 17.41 -24.04 8.59
CA LYS A 126 17.68 -23.58 7.23
C LYS A 126 16.82 -22.34 6.96
N GLU A 127 17.42 -21.26 6.48
CA GLU A 127 16.68 -20.07 6.06
C GLU A 127 16.51 -20.05 4.54
N ILE A 128 15.27 -19.84 4.08
CA ILE A 128 14.96 -19.68 2.66
C ILE A 128 14.23 -18.37 2.40
N SER A 129 14.56 -17.70 1.30
CA SER A 129 13.81 -16.55 0.80
C SER A 129 12.72 -17.03 -0.15
N ILE A 130 11.49 -16.57 0.08
CA ILE A 130 10.34 -16.89 -0.77
C ILE A 130 9.73 -15.62 -1.36
N PRO A 131 9.27 -15.63 -2.63
CA PRO A 131 8.60 -14.49 -3.21
C PRO A 131 7.23 -14.28 -2.53
N LYS A 132 6.70 -13.06 -2.63
CA LYS A 132 5.34 -12.76 -2.16
C LYS A 132 4.35 -13.28 -3.19
N GLY A 133 3.47 -14.18 -2.77
CA GLY A 133 2.41 -14.69 -3.63
C GLY A 133 1.64 -15.85 -3.00
N ARG A 134 0.77 -16.46 -3.82
CA ARG A 134 0.03 -17.65 -3.44
C ARG A 134 0.96 -18.87 -3.53
N ALA A 135 1.10 -19.59 -2.42
CA ALA A 135 1.90 -20.79 -2.35
C ALA A 135 1.06 -22.06 -2.57
N GLU A 136 1.38 -22.81 -3.61
CA GLU A 136 0.73 -24.07 -3.97
C GLU A 136 1.70 -25.24 -3.79
N VAL A 137 1.29 -26.22 -2.99
CA VAL A 137 2.08 -27.45 -2.77
C VAL A 137 1.80 -28.43 -3.89
N GLY A 138 2.84 -28.97 -4.50
CA GLY A 138 2.75 -29.97 -5.56
C GLY A 138 3.70 -31.15 -5.33
N LEU A 139 3.47 -32.20 -6.11
CA LEU A 139 4.30 -33.39 -6.18
C LEU A 139 4.59 -33.68 -7.66
N ASP A 140 5.84 -33.90 -8.00
CA ASP A 140 6.24 -34.40 -9.32
C ASP A 140 7.26 -35.54 -9.19
N LEU A 141 7.83 -35.98 -10.31
CA LEU A 141 8.81 -37.06 -10.36
C LEU A 141 10.10 -36.76 -9.56
N TYR A 142 10.35 -35.50 -9.21
CA TYR A 142 11.52 -35.04 -8.46
C TYR A 142 11.19 -34.76 -6.99
N GLY A 143 9.98 -35.11 -6.52
CA GLY A 143 9.58 -34.98 -5.13
C GLY A 143 8.62 -33.81 -4.87
N SER A 144 8.51 -33.43 -3.60
CA SER A 144 7.61 -32.36 -3.16
C SER A 144 8.15 -30.98 -3.50
N TYR A 145 7.28 -30.06 -3.86
CA TYR A 145 7.64 -28.67 -4.14
C TYR A 145 6.56 -27.70 -3.70
N VAL A 146 6.95 -26.44 -3.57
CA VAL A 146 6.04 -25.29 -3.41
C VAL A 146 6.23 -24.36 -4.58
N GLU A 147 5.15 -24.06 -5.29
CA GLU A 147 5.14 -23.07 -6.37
C GLU A 147 4.59 -21.75 -5.85
N ILE A 148 5.36 -20.67 -6.01
CA ILE A 148 4.99 -19.30 -5.62
C ILE A 148 5.34 -18.38 -6.79
N GLU A 149 4.37 -17.66 -7.35
CA GLU A 149 4.58 -16.75 -8.51
C GLU A 149 5.31 -17.42 -9.70
N LYS A 150 5.02 -18.71 -9.96
CA LYS A 150 5.66 -19.57 -10.98
C LYS A 150 7.10 -20.00 -10.68
N GLU A 151 7.63 -19.68 -9.51
CA GLU A 151 8.90 -20.22 -9.03
C GLU A 151 8.65 -21.48 -8.19
N LYS A 152 9.34 -22.58 -8.53
CA LYS A 152 9.25 -23.85 -7.81
C LYS A 152 10.38 -24.01 -6.82
N ILE A 153 10.05 -24.09 -5.55
CA ILE A 153 10.96 -24.36 -4.44
C ILE A 153 10.87 -25.85 -4.12
N ARG A 154 12.01 -26.54 -4.17
CA ARG A 154 12.09 -27.99 -3.87
C ARG A 154 12.16 -28.23 -2.37
N CYS A 155 11.45 -29.26 -1.91
CA CYS A 155 11.33 -29.63 -0.51
C CYS A 155 11.70 -31.10 -0.32
N ASP A 156 12.35 -31.41 0.80
CA ASP A 156 12.80 -32.75 1.12
C ASP A 156 11.62 -33.65 1.53
N SER A 157 10.53 -33.06 2.04
CA SER A 157 9.30 -33.77 2.36
C SER A 157 8.01 -32.99 2.07
N PRO A 158 6.85 -33.68 1.98
CA PRO A 158 5.55 -33.02 1.84
C PRO A 158 5.22 -32.10 3.02
N TYR A 159 5.79 -32.37 4.20
CA TYR A 159 5.58 -31.55 5.40
C TYR A 159 6.38 -30.26 5.34
N GLU A 160 7.62 -30.31 4.85
CA GLU A 160 8.40 -29.10 4.58
C GLU A 160 7.70 -28.21 3.55
N ALA A 161 7.14 -28.80 2.48
CA ALA A 161 6.37 -28.05 1.50
C ALA A 161 5.15 -27.34 2.13
N ARG A 162 4.40 -28.04 2.99
CA ARG A 162 3.29 -27.43 3.75
C ARG A 162 3.75 -26.36 4.74
N TYR A 163 4.91 -26.56 5.36
CA TYR A 163 5.51 -25.59 6.27
C TYR A 163 5.80 -24.26 5.56
N ILE A 164 6.42 -24.34 4.39
CA ILE A 164 6.72 -23.17 3.55
C ILE A 164 5.41 -22.53 3.07
N GLN A 165 4.43 -23.34 2.65
CA GLN A 165 3.11 -22.83 2.30
C GLN A 165 2.48 -22.04 3.44
N TYR A 166 2.42 -22.59 4.65
CA TYR A 166 1.82 -21.93 5.80
C TYR A 166 2.60 -20.66 6.21
N SER A 167 3.92 -20.68 6.07
CA SER A 167 4.75 -19.50 6.31
C SER A 167 4.51 -18.39 5.27
N SER A 168 4.40 -18.76 3.99
CA SER A 168 4.04 -17.85 2.89
C SER A 168 2.64 -17.27 3.07
N LEU A 169 1.70 -18.09 3.56
CA LEU A 169 0.38 -17.61 3.93
C LEU A 169 0.51 -16.54 5.02
N ASN A 170 1.31 -16.74 6.06
CA ASN A 170 1.50 -15.75 7.13
C ASN A 170 2.34 -14.51 6.72
N GLY A 171 2.49 -14.24 5.42
CA GLY A 171 3.15 -13.04 4.88
C GLY A 171 4.68 -13.04 5.04
N LYS A 172 5.29 -14.17 5.38
CA LYS A 172 6.74 -14.29 5.52
C LYS A 172 7.40 -14.32 4.15
N THR A 173 8.45 -13.53 3.97
CA THR A 173 9.34 -13.58 2.79
C THR A 173 10.64 -14.30 3.08
N VAL A 174 10.95 -14.51 4.36
CA VAL A 174 12.09 -15.31 4.82
C VAL A 174 11.54 -16.33 5.80
N VAL A 175 11.73 -17.61 5.50
CA VAL A 175 11.19 -18.74 6.27
C VAL A 175 12.34 -19.49 6.93
N LYS A 176 12.26 -19.66 8.25
CA LYS A 176 13.19 -20.48 9.03
C LYS A 176 12.61 -21.87 9.20
N ILE A 177 13.23 -22.87 8.59
CA ILE A 177 12.78 -24.26 8.58
C ILE A 177 13.70 -25.06 9.52
N PRO A 178 13.17 -25.70 10.57
CA PRO A 178 13.96 -26.60 11.42
C PRO A 178 14.54 -27.77 10.61
N GLU A 179 15.74 -28.23 10.93
CA GLU A 179 16.30 -29.46 10.33
C GLU A 179 15.59 -30.73 10.84
N ASP A 180 14.95 -30.67 12.02
CA ASP A 180 14.21 -31.80 12.59
C ASP A 180 12.81 -31.90 11.99
N GLU A 181 12.60 -32.93 11.18
CA GLU A 181 11.33 -33.23 10.53
C GLU A 181 10.18 -33.47 11.53
N SER A 182 10.48 -33.94 12.74
CA SER A 182 9.47 -34.17 13.78
C SER A 182 8.80 -32.87 14.22
N LEU A 183 9.58 -31.78 14.28
CA LEU A 183 9.09 -30.45 14.63
C LEU A 183 8.25 -29.86 13.50
N ILE A 184 8.70 -30.04 12.25
CA ILE A 184 7.94 -29.64 11.06
C ILE A 184 6.59 -30.35 11.05
N LEU A 185 6.59 -31.67 11.22
CA LEU A 185 5.40 -32.50 11.22
C LEU A 185 4.41 -32.07 12.30
N LYS A 186 4.89 -31.84 13.52
CA LYS A 186 4.07 -31.39 14.65
C LYS A 186 3.43 -30.03 14.35
N ALA A 187 4.22 -29.04 13.93
CA ALA A 187 3.73 -27.70 13.64
C ALA A 187 2.69 -27.70 12.51
N VAL A 188 2.97 -28.43 11.41
CA VAL A 188 2.05 -28.55 10.28
C VAL A 188 0.75 -29.24 10.69
N SER A 189 0.84 -30.29 11.51
CA SER A 189 -0.33 -31.06 11.95
C SER A 189 -1.20 -30.29 12.95
N GLU A 190 -0.61 -29.46 13.80
CA GLU A 190 -1.35 -28.60 14.74
C GLU A 190 -1.98 -27.39 14.04
N TYR A 191 -1.31 -26.81 13.03
CA TYR A 191 -1.82 -25.64 12.32
C TYR A 191 -2.93 -25.97 11.33
N ARG A 192 -2.83 -27.13 10.65
CA ARG A 192 -3.78 -27.57 9.64
C ARG A 192 -5.26 -27.49 10.08
N PRO A 193 -5.69 -28.08 11.22
CA PRO A 193 -7.09 -28.03 11.62
C PRO A 193 -7.57 -26.61 11.92
N ILE A 194 -6.70 -25.76 12.47
CA ILE A 194 -7.01 -24.35 12.75
C ILE A 194 -7.29 -23.60 11.44
N LEU A 195 -6.47 -23.84 10.42
CA LEU A 195 -6.65 -23.24 9.10
C LEU A 195 -7.93 -23.74 8.41
N GLU A 196 -8.18 -25.04 8.44
CA GLU A 196 -9.38 -25.66 7.84
C GLU A 196 -10.66 -25.17 8.53
N GLU A 197 -10.66 -25.03 9.85
CA GLU A 197 -11.79 -24.49 10.61
C GLU A 197 -12.07 -23.02 10.27
N ALA A 198 -11.03 -22.19 10.19
CA ALA A 198 -11.19 -20.78 9.81
C ALA A 198 -11.74 -20.64 8.38
N LEU A 199 -11.22 -21.43 7.43
CA LEU A 199 -11.72 -21.45 6.05
C LEU A 199 -13.20 -21.86 5.99
N LYS A 200 -13.58 -22.89 6.74
CA LYS A 200 -14.97 -23.35 6.79
C LYS A 200 -15.91 -22.27 7.33
N ARG A 201 -15.55 -21.59 8.42
CA ARG A 201 -16.37 -20.50 8.99
C ARG A 201 -16.52 -19.33 8.00
N ILE A 202 -15.44 -18.97 7.31
CA ILE A 202 -15.49 -17.93 6.26
C ILE A 202 -16.46 -18.35 5.15
N ASP A 203 -16.38 -19.59 4.69
CA ASP A 203 -17.26 -20.09 3.64
C ASP A 203 -18.72 -20.07 4.10
N GLU A 204 -19.06 -20.62 5.28
CA GLU A 204 -20.42 -20.61 5.83
C GLU A 204 -21.03 -19.19 5.96
N TYR A 205 -20.23 -18.22 6.41
CA TYR A 205 -20.66 -16.83 6.51
C TYR A 205 -20.90 -16.21 5.12
N LEU A 206 -19.99 -16.44 4.17
CA LEU A 206 -20.12 -15.92 2.81
C LEU A 206 -21.28 -16.57 2.05
N GLU A 207 -21.60 -17.84 2.34
CA GLU A 207 -22.76 -18.54 1.78
C GLU A 207 -24.09 -17.99 2.29
N SER A 208 -24.19 -17.73 3.60
CA SER A 208 -25.39 -17.17 4.23
C SER A 208 -25.62 -15.70 3.89
N THR A 209 -24.56 -14.94 3.64
CA THR A 209 -24.65 -13.49 3.45
C THR A 209 -24.66 -13.06 1.99
N ILE A 210 -24.03 -13.83 1.08
CA ILE A 210 -23.86 -13.44 -0.33
C ILE A 210 -24.46 -14.51 -1.27
N PRO A 211 -25.61 -14.22 -1.92
CA PRO A 211 -26.21 -15.12 -2.89
C PRO A 211 -25.41 -15.25 -4.20
N ASP A 212 -24.70 -14.19 -4.59
CA ASP A 212 -23.97 -14.12 -5.87
C ASP A 212 -22.58 -14.78 -5.75
N ASN A 213 -22.38 -15.88 -6.46
CA ASN A 213 -21.15 -16.67 -6.43
C ASN A 213 -19.91 -15.88 -6.90
N LYS A 214 -20.06 -14.94 -7.85
CA LYS A 214 -18.93 -14.15 -8.36
C LYS A 214 -18.49 -13.11 -7.33
N ILE A 215 -19.43 -12.53 -6.59
CA ILE A 215 -19.14 -11.63 -5.48
C ILE A 215 -18.51 -12.41 -4.33
N ARG A 216 -19.05 -13.60 -4.03
CA ARG A 216 -18.55 -14.50 -2.98
C ARG A 216 -17.07 -14.80 -3.13
N ASN A 217 -16.64 -15.26 -4.32
CA ASN A 217 -15.23 -15.59 -4.58
C ASN A 217 -14.31 -14.39 -4.40
N LYS A 218 -14.73 -13.22 -4.86
CA LYS A 218 -13.93 -12.00 -4.73
C LYS A 218 -13.80 -11.55 -3.27
N VAL A 219 -14.87 -11.63 -2.49
CA VAL A 219 -14.82 -11.32 -1.06
C VAL A 219 -13.97 -12.35 -0.33
N LYS A 220 -14.06 -13.63 -0.68
CA LYS A 220 -13.21 -14.70 -0.14
C LYS A 220 -11.72 -14.41 -0.35
N ASP A 221 -11.32 -14.02 -1.56
CA ASP A 221 -9.94 -13.64 -1.87
C ASP A 221 -9.48 -12.43 -1.04
N ASP A 222 -10.33 -11.40 -0.91
CA ASP A 222 -10.03 -10.19 -0.14
C ASP A 222 -9.93 -10.47 1.38
N VAL A 223 -10.84 -11.29 1.94
CA VAL A 223 -10.82 -11.75 3.34
C VAL A 223 -9.55 -12.55 3.59
N TRP A 224 -9.23 -13.46 2.68
CA TRP A 224 -8.04 -14.30 2.77
C TRP A 224 -6.77 -13.45 2.85
N LEU A 225 -6.57 -12.50 1.93
CA LEU A 225 -5.41 -11.60 1.93
C LEU A 225 -5.24 -10.82 3.26
N ARG A 226 -6.34 -10.44 3.91
CA ARG A 226 -6.29 -9.69 5.18
C ARG A 226 -5.98 -10.58 6.38
N ILE A 227 -6.59 -11.75 6.46
CA ILE A 227 -6.36 -12.70 7.57
C ILE A 227 -4.93 -13.22 7.55
N THR A 228 -4.36 -13.39 6.36
CA THR A 228 -3.03 -13.94 6.12
C THR A 228 -1.91 -12.89 6.19
N GLY A 229 -2.25 -11.59 6.19
CA GLY A 229 -1.27 -10.51 6.33
C GLY A 229 -0.45 -10.24 5.06
N GLN A 230 -0.95 -10.63 3.89
CA GLN A 230 -0.27 -10.46 2.60
C GLN A 230 -0.45 -9.04 1.98
N LYS A 231 -0.99 -8.08 2.74
CA LYS A 231 -1.30 -6.72 2.27
C LYS A 231 -0.19 -5.71 2.53
#